data_AF-A0A8S2EDW2-F1
#
_entry.id   AF-A0A8S2EDW2-F1
#
_cell.length_a   1.000
_cell.length_b   1.000
_cell.length_c   1.000
_cell.angle_alpha   90.00
_cell.angle_beta   90.00
_cell.angle_gamma   90.00
#
_symmetry.space_group_name_H-M   'P 1'
#
loop_
_entity.id
_entity.type
_entity.pdbx_description
1 polymer ?
#
loop_
_entity_poly.entity_id
_entity_poly.type
_entity_poly.pdbx_seq_one_letter_code
_entity_poly.pdbx_strand_id
1 'polypeptide(L)'
;MDSNTERNISFEENDGKKHKGSESLIMDRDETDKLLQKSLVSDGLINAIKETFLSVDFVGQFCQAIVVSESFMHGISEVIHQRVDMQVKDVKEQLKVANERIVKLTNKLNDIEQYSKRRDLIITGIPMKQREDTTSIITDLAKSLGVKIDVKDIYATHRLPVRRIDSTQPIISPIRRDRVGKGGG
;
A
#
# COMPACT_ATOMS: atom_id res chain seq x y z
N MET A 1 24.29 26.10 -57.21
CA MET A 1 24.18 24.70 -57.64
C MET A 1 22.71 24.41 -57.86
N ASP A 2 22.04 25.13 -58.77
CA ASP A 2 22.17 25.04 -60.24
C ASP A 2 21.75 23.61 -60.64
N SER A 3 20.67 23.37 -61.38
CA SER A 3 20.46 23.92 -62.71
C SER A 3 19.01 23.71 -63.17
N ASN A 4 18.35 24.81 -63.54
CA ASN A 4 17.27 24.80 -64.54
C ASN A 4 17.80 24.14 -65.82
N THR A 5 17.11 23.13 -66.34
CA THR A 5 17.37 22.62 -67.70
C THR A 5 16.21 23.05 -68.59
N GLU A 6 16.30 24.29 -69.06
CA GLU A 6 15.59 24.76 -70.25
C GLU A 6 16.12 23.95 -71.44
N ARG A 7 15.26 23.15 -72.10
CA ARG A 7 15.58 22.60 -73.41
C ARG A 7 14.97 23.49 -74.48
N ASN A 8 15.87 24.19 -75.15
CA ASN A 8 15.69 24.86 -76.44
C ASN A 8 14.87 23.99 -77.41
N ILE A 9 13.82 24.60 -77.96
CA ILE A 9 13.12 24.10 -79.14
C ILE A 9 13.78 24.78 -80.34
N SER A 10 14.52 24.01 -81.12
CA SER A 10 15.10 24.42 -82.39
C SER A 10 14.00 24.63 -83.44
N PHE A 11 14.01 25.83 -84.02
CA PHE A 11 13.24 26.23 -85.19
C PHE A 11 13.84 25.54 -86.42
N GLU A 12 13.11 24.64 -87.07
CA GLU A 12 13.33 24.31 -88.48
C GLU A 12 12.14 24.86 -89.27
N GLU A 13 12.38 25.96 -89.97
CA GLU A 13 11.56 26.39 -91.09
C GLU A 13 11.58 25.31 -92.16
N ASN A 14 10.41 24.79 -92.51
CA ASN A 14 10.24 24.11 -93.78
C ASN A 14 9.00 24.65 -94.49
N ASP A 15 9.31 25.41 -95.53
CA ASP A 15 8.38 26.08 -96.42
C ASP A 15 7.42 25.10 -97.12
N GLY A 16 6.16 25.52 -97.17
CA GLY A 16 5.36 25.43 -98.39
C GLY A 16 4.80 24.05 -98.77
N LYS A 17 3.64 23.70 -98.20
CA LYS A 17 2.56 23.02 -98.96
C LYS A 17 1.18 23.59 -98.61
N LYS A 18 0.53 24.12 -99.65
CA LYS A 18 -0.78 24.78 -99.68
C LYS A 18 -1.92 23.88 -99.20
N HIS A 19 -2.85 24.50 -98.47
CA HIS A 19 -4.30 24.23 -98.38
C HIS A 19 -4.77 22.77 -98.44
N LYS A 20 -5.18 22.24 -97.28
CA LYS A 20 -6.51 21.61 -97.10
C LYS A 20 -7.08 22.04 -95.75
N GLY A 21 -8.40 22.17 -95.70
CA GLY A 21 -9.14 22.96 -94.73
C GLY A 21 -8.90 22.59 -93.26
N SER A 22 -9.33 23.51 -92.40
CA SER A 22 -9.70 23.22 -91.02
C SER A 22 -10.67 22.03 -91.00
N GLU A 23 -10.13 20.81 -90.90
CA GLU A 23 -10.86 19.69 -90.33
C GLU A 23 -11.09 20.07 -88.87
N SER A 24 -12.23 20.71 -88.62
CA SER A 24 -12.86 20.63 -87.32
C SER A 24 -12.93 19.15 -87.01
N LEU A 25 -12.14 18.69 -86.04
CA LEU A 25 -12.34 17.38 -85.43
C LEU A 25 -13.73 17.44 -84.82
N ILE A 26 -14.75 17.09 -85.60
CA ILE A 26 -16.08 16.80 -85.08
C ILE A 26 -15.87 15.48 -84.37
N MET A 27 -15.47 15.55 -83.11
CA MET A 27 -15.55 14.38 -82.24
C MET A 27 -17.01 13.94 -82.26
N ASP A 28 -17.23 12.65 -82.55
CA ASP A 28 -18.56 12.08 -82.44
C ASP A 28 -19.05 12.32 -81.00
N ARG A 29 -20.30 12.79 -80.88
CA ARG A 29 -20.94 13.15 -79.61
C ARG A 29 -20.89 11.97 -78.61
N ASP A 30 -20.93 10.75 -79.15
CA ASP A 30 -20.80 9.51 -78.40
C ASP A 30 -19.39 9.27 -77.83
N GLU A 31 -18.32 9.76 -78.49
CA GLU A 31 -16.95 9.68 -77.97
C GLU A 31 -16.69 10.76 -76.90
N THR A 32 -17.24 11.96 -77.06
CA THR A 32 -17.18 13.00 -76.00
C THR A 32 -17.90 12.55 -74.74
N ASP A 33 -19.07 11.91 -74.88
CA ASP A 33 -19.87 11.45 -73.74
C ASP A 33 -19.21 10.28 -73.02
N LYS A 34 -18.55 9.37 -73.75
CA LYS A 34 -17.74 8.28 -73.15
C LYS A 34 -16.52 8.79 -72.39
N LEU A 35 -15.83 9.81 -72.91
CA LEU A 35 -14.68 10.42 -72.21
C LEU A 35 -15.12 11.23 -70.99
N LEU A 36 -16.25 11.94 -71.07
CA LEU A 36 -16.86 12.63 -69.93
C LEU A 36 -17.31 11.65 -68.85
N GLN A 37 -17.93 10.52 -69.23
CA GLN A 37 -18.27 9.46 -68.28
C GLN A 37 -17.02 8.88 -67.61
N LYS A 38 -15.96 8.62 -68.38
CA LYS A 38 -14.70 8.09 -67.84
C LYS A 38 -14.00 9.06 -66.89
N SER A 39 -14.05 10.37 -67.18
CA SER A 39 -13.56 11.44 -66.31
C SER A 39 -14.36 11.55 -65.01
N LEU A 40 -15.69 11.53 -65.10
CA LEU A 40 -16.56 11.54 -63.91
C LEU A 40 -16.31 10.33 -63.00
N VAL A 41 -16.11 9.15 -63.59
CA VAL A 41 -15.79 7.92 -62.86
C VAL A 41 -14.41 8.02 -62.20
N SER A 42 -13.40 8.60 -62.88
CA SER A 42 -12.09 8.80 -62.26
C SER A 42 -12.12 9.82 -61.12
N ASP A 43 -12.87 10.90 -61.26
CA ASP A 43 -13.00 11.92 -60.22
C ASP A 43 -13.78 11.38 -59.00
N GLY A 44 -14.83 10.58 -59.24
CA GLY A 44 -15.55 9.86 -58.20
C GLY A 44 -14.66 8.87 -57.44
N LEU A 45 -13.81 8.13 -58.16
CA LEU A 45 -12.85 7.21 -57.55
C LEU A 45 -11.80 7.95 -56.71
N ILE A 46 -11.29 9.08 -57.19
CA ILE A 46 -10.31 9.92 -56.47
C ILE A 46 -10.91 10.47 -55.18
N ASN A 47 -12.17 10.94 -55.21
CA ASN A 47 -12.83 11.45 -54.02
C ASN A 47 -13.12 10.33 -53.00
N ALA A 48 -13.56 9.16 -53.46
CA ALA A 48 -13.73 7.98 -52.60
C ALA A 48 -12.39 7.52 -51.98
N ILE A 49 -11.29 7.59 -52.73
CA ILE A 49 -9.94 7.28 -52.20
C ILE A 49 -9.52 8.33 -51.15
N LYS A 50 -9.81 9.61 -51.36
CA LYS A 50 -9.50 10.67 -50.37
C LYS A 50 -10.31 10.52 -49.09
N GLU A 51 -11.61 10.23 -49.20
CA GLU A 51 -12.47 10.00 -48.03
C GLU A 51 -12.07 8.74 -47.26
N THR A 52 -11.75 7.65 -47.96
CA THR A 52 -11.22 6.44 -47.31
C THR A 52 -9.87 6.71 -46.64
N PHE A 53 -8.96 7.45 -47.27
CA PHE A 53 -7.66 7.82 -46.69
C PHE A 53 -7.82 8.67 -45.42
N LEU A 54 -8.69 9.68 -45.43
CA LEU A 54 -8.99 10.50 -44.25
C LEU A 54 -9.54 9.67 -43.08
N SER A 55 -10.40 8.68 -43.37
CA SER A 55 -10.92 7.79 -42.33
C SER A 55 -9.85 6.85 -41.76
N VAL A 56 -8.90 6.40 -42.59
CA VAL A 56 -7.78 5.56 -42.17
C VAL A 56 -6.79 6.35 -41.33
N ASP A 57 -6.49 7.59 -41.69
CA ASP A 57 -5.65 8.50 -40.90
C ASP A 57 -6.28 8.79 -39.53
N PHE A 58 -7.59 9.01 -39.49
CA PHE A 58 -8.32 9.19 -38.24
C PHE A 58 -8.20 7.95 -37.34
N VAL A 59 -8.46 6.75 -37.87
CA VAL A 59 -8.29 5.51 -37.12
C VAL A 59 -6.84 5.32 -36.63
N GLY A 60 -5.85 5.65 -37.46
CA GLY A 60 -4.43 5.61 -37.10
C GLY A 60 -4.09 6.53 -35.92
N GLN A 61 -4.61 7.76 -35.91
CA GLN A 61 -4.41 8.70 -34.81
C GLN A 61 -5.03 8.20 -33.49
N PHE A 62 -6.22 7.60 -33.54
CA PHE A 62 -6.85 7.00 -32.36
C PHE A 62 -6.07 5.80 -31.84
N CYS A 63 -5.63 4.89 -32.71
CA CYS A 63 -4.79 3.77 -32.32
C CYS A 63 -3.50 4.24 -31.64
N GLN A 64 -2.86 5.28 -32.18
CA GLN A 64 -1.64 5.82 -31.59
C GLN A 64 -1.87 6.45 -30.21
N ALA A 65 -2.98 7.17 -30.02
CA ALA A 65 -3.38 7.69 -28.71
C ALA A 65 -3.62 6.55 -27.69
N ILE A 66 -4.27 5.46 -28.11
CA ILE A 66 -4.50 4.27 -27.27
C ILE A 66 -3.18 3.62 -26.86
N VAL A 67 -2.24 3.41 -27.78
CA VAL A 67 -0.92 2.81 -27.49
C VAL A 67 -0.11 3.66 -26.50
N VAL A 68 -0.14 4.99 -26.67
CA VAL A 68 0.53 5.91 -25.72
C VAL A 68 -0.11 5.83 -24.34
N SER A 69 -1.45 5.72 -24.27
CA SER A 69 -2.17 5.61 -23.00
C SER A 69 -1.86 4.31 -22.26
N GLU A 70 -1.70 3.19 -22.97
CA GLU A 70 -1.32 1.91 -22.39
C GLU A 70 0.08 1.97 -21.76
N SER A 71 1.03 2.58 -22.47
CA SER A 71 2.39 2.79 -21.98
C SER A 71 2.42 3.68 -20.72
N PHE A 72 1.61 4.74 -20.72
CA PHE A 72 1.46 5.63 -19.57
C PHE A 72 0.84 4.93 -18.35
N MET A 73 -0.22 4.14 -18.57
CA MET A 73 -0.87 3.37 -17.52
C MET A 73 0.06 2.32 -16.91
N HIS A 74 0.91 1.69 -17.73
CA HIS A 74 1.93 0.77 -17.24
C HIS A 74 2.92 1.47 -16.30
N GLY A 75 3.42 2.65 -16.68
CA GLY A 75 4.32 3.44 -15.83
C GLY A 75 3.68 3.87 -14.51
N ILE A 76 2.40 4.26 -14.52
CA ILE A 76 1.67 4.55 -13.27
C ILE A 76 1.56 3.30 -12.40
N SER A 77 1.21 2.16 -12.98
CA SER A 77 1.08 0.90 -12.26
C SER A 77 2.39 0.52 -11.57
N GLU A 78 3.51 0.63 -12.28
CA GLU A 78 4.84 0.33 -11.73
C GLU A 78 5.16 1.22 -10.51
N VAL A 79 4.93 2.52 -10.61
CA VAL A 79 5.16 3.46 -9.50
C VAL A 79 4.26 3.14 -8.31
N ILE A 80 2.99 2.78 -8.56
CA ILE A 80 2.05 2.38 -7.50
C ILE A 80 2.54 1.10 -6.81
N HIS A 81 2.95 0.08 -7.58
CA HIS A 81 3.46 -1.18 -7.03
C HIS A 81 4.69 -0.94 -6.15
N GLN A 82 5.66 -0.14 -6.63
CA GLN A 82 6.84 0.21 -5.84
C GLN A 82 6.47 0.95 -4.54
N ARG A 83 5.51 1.87 -4.59
CA ARG A 83 5.03 2.60 -3.40
C ARG A 83 4.35 1.67 -2.40
N VAL A 84 3.47 0.79 -2.88
CA VAL A 84 2.77 -0.19 -2.04
C VAL A 84 3.77 -1.13 -1.37
N ASP A 85 4.74 -1.66 -2.12
CA ASP A 85 5.77 -2.54 -1.57
C ASP A 85 6.61 -1.85 -0.51
N MET A 86 6.98 -0.59 -0.74
CA MET A 86 7.71 0.22 0.24
C MET A 86 6.90 0.43 1.51
N GLN A 87 5.61 0.76 1.41
CA GLN A 87 4.72 0.92 2.56
C GLN A 87 4.53 -0.38 3.33
N VAL A 88 4.32 -1.50 2.63
CA VAL A 88 4.19 -2.83 3.25
C VAL A 88 5.46 -3.18 4.03
N LYS A 89 6.64 -2.86 3.49
CA LYS A 89 7.93 -3.12 4.15
C LYS A 89 8.12 -2.27 5.40
N ASP A 90 7.82 -0.97 5.31
CA ASP A 90 7.91 -0.03 6.43
C ASP A 90 6.95 -0.42 7.57
N VAL A 91 5.68 -0.71 7.25
CA VAL A 91 4.69 -1.15 8.24
C VAL A 91 5.12 -2.46 8.92
N LYS A 92 5.68 -3.41 8.16
CA LYS A 92 6.19 -4.67 8.73
C LYS A 92 7.35 -4.42 9.70
N GLU A 93 8.26 -3.51 9.38
CA GLU A 93 9.38 -3.18 10.26
C GLU A 93 8.91 -2.47 11.52
N GLN A 94 7.99 -1.51 11.39
CA GLN A 94 7.38 -0.85 12.54
C GLN A 94 6.66 -1.85 13.46
N LEU A 95 5.91 -2.80 12.89
CA LEU A 95 5.24 -3.85 13.63
C LEU A 95 6.24 -4.73 14.40
N LYS A 96 7.36 -5.09 13.77
CA LYS A 96 8.42 -5.87 14.40
C LYS A 96 9.03 -5.11 15.59
N VAL A 97 9.42 -3.85 15.39
CA VAL A 97 9.98 -3.01 16.46
C VAL A 97 8.99 -2.81 17.61
N ALA A 98 7.71 -2.58 17.29
CA ALA A 98 6.66 -2.45 18.30
C ALA A 98 6.49 -3.74 19.11
N ASN A 99 6.45 -4.90 18.45
CA ASN A 99 6.36 -6.20 19.13
C ASN A 99 7.57 -6.48 20.02
N GLU A 100 8.79 -6.19 19.56
CA GLU A 100 10.00 -6.33 20.38
C GLU A 100 9.95 -5.43 21.62
N ARG A 101 9.42 -4.20 21.48
CA ARG A 101 9.21 -3.31 22.63
C ARG A 101 8.20 -3.89 23.60
N ILE A 102 7.05 -4.38 23.11
CA ILE A 102 6.03 -5.03 23.94
C ILE A 102 6.65 -6.18 24.73
N VAL A 103 7.38 -7.09 24.08
CA VAL A 103 8.03 -8.22 24.76
C VAL A 103 9.01 -7.73 25.83
N LYS A 104 9.86 -6.75 25.52
CA LYS A 104 10.81 -6.18 26.50
C LYS A 104 10.10 -5.53 27.69
N LEU A 105 9.02 -4.79 27.45
CA LEU A 105 8.22 -4.14 28.48
C LEU A 105 7.49 -5.16 29.36
N THR A 106 6.89 -6.19 28.75
CA THR A 106 6.24 -7.28 29.46
C THR A 106 7.23 -8.03 30.36
N ASN A 107 8.43 -8.34 29.87
CA ASN A 107 9.46 -8.98 30.68
C ASN A 107 9.88 -8.10 31.86
N LYS A 108 10.12 -6.80 31.63
CA LYS A 108 10.42 -5.85 32.71
C LYS A 108 9.31 -5.76 33.75
N LEU A 109 8.04 -5.75 33.32
CA LEU A 109 6.90 -5.76 34.23
C LEU A 109 6.86 -7.03 35.06
N ASN A 110 7.08 -8.19 34.43
CA ASN A 110 7.13 -9.46 35.14
C ASN A 110 8.28 -9.48 36.16
N ASP A 111 9.46 -8.99 35.80
CA ASP A 111 10.60 -8.89 36.71
C ASP A 111 10.28 -7.98 37.91
N ILE A 112 9.63 -6.84 37.67
CA ILE A 112 9.21 -5.90 38.73
C ILE A 112 8.15 -6.55 39.63
N GLU A 113 7.15 -7.21 39.06
CA GLU A 113 6.12 -7.91 39.83
C GLU A 113 6.71 -9.03 40.67
N GLN A 114 7.60 -9.84 40.09
CA GLN A 114 8.28 -10.91 40.80
C GLN A 114 9.15 -10.35 41.92
N TYR A 115 9.85 -9.24 41.68
CA TYR A 115 10.63 -8.55 42.71
C TYR A 115 9.76 -8.05 43.86
N SER A 116 8.55 -7.56 43.56
CA SER A 116 7.57 -7.16 44.58
C SER A 116 7.07 -8.36 45.38
N LYS A 117 6.61 -9.41 44.69
CA LYS A 117 6.00 -10.62 45.29
C LYS A 117 7.00 -11.49 46.06
N ARG A 118 8.31 -11.37 45.81
CA ARG A 118 9.35 -12.16 46.50
C ARG A 118 9.28 -12.06 48.04
N ARG A 119 8.70 -11.00 48.58
CA ARG A 119 8.60 -10.76 50.04
C ARG A 119 7.17 -10.87 50.57
N ASP A 120 6.25 -11.26 49.72
CA ASP A 120 4.86 -11.49 50.11
C ASP A 120 4.74 -12.91 50.63
N LEU A 121 4.31 -13.07 51.89
CA LEU A 121 3.93 -14.36 52.41
C LEU A 121 2.45 -14.62 52.12
N ILE A 122 2.16 -15.75 51.48
CA ILE A 122 0.78 -16.22 51.27
C ILE A 122 0.49 -17.29 52.31
N ILE A 123 -0.50 -17.01 53.17
CA ILE A 123 -0.93 -17.92 54.24
C ILE A 123 -2.30 -18.48 53.87
N THR A 124 -2.39 -19.80 53.72
CA THR A 124 -3.61 -20.54 53.39
C THR A 124 -4.12 -21.32 54.60
N GLY A 125 -5.36 -21.81 54.54
CA GLY A 125 -5.92 -22.68 55.59
C GLY A 125 -6.54 -21.96 56.80
N ILE A 126 -6.53 -20.63 56.82
CA ILE A 126 -7.16 -19.84 57.89
C ILE A 126 -8.60 -19.51 57.50
N PRO A 127 -9.62 -20.00 58.24
CA PRO A 127 -11.01 -19.70 57.94
C PRO A 127 -11.31 -18.21 58.11
N MET A 128 -12.17 -17.68 57.26
CA MET A 128 -12.56 -16.28 57.27
C MET A 128 -13.54 -16.00 58.42
N LYS A 129 -13.28 -14.96 59.21
CA LYS A 129 -14.21 -14.46 60.24
C LYS A 129 -14.68 -13.05 59.88
N GLN A 130 -15.95 -12.73 60.18
CA GLN A 130 -16.45 -11.36 60.02
C GLN A 130 -15.70 -10.42 60.96
N ARG A 131 -15.27 -9.25 60.46
CA ARG A 131 -14.48 -8.24 61.19
C ARG A 131 -13.20 -8.80 61.82
N GLU A 132 -12.51 -9.67 61.10
CA GLU A 132 -11.19 -10.13 61.54
C GLU A 132 -10.11 -9.05 61.39
N ASP A 133 -9.18 -9.02 62.34
CA ASP A 133 -7.91 -8.34 62.17
C ASP A 133 -6.88 -9.36 61.65
N THR A 134 -6.53 -9.23 60.37
CA THR A 134 -5.55 -10.12 59.74
C THR A 134 -4.15 -9.95 60.31
N THR A 135 -3.84 -8.80 60.90
CA THR A 135 -2.53 -8.52 61.51
C THR A 135 -2.33 -9.34 62.77
N SER A 136 -3.31 -9.33 63.69
CA SER A 136 -3.26 -10.14 64.92
C SER A 136 -3.14 -11.64 64.61
N ILE A 137 -3.92 -12.14 63.66
CA ILE A 137 -3.86 -13.54 63.19
C ILE A 137 -2.43 -13.92 62.77
N ILE A 138 -1.77 -13.07 61.99
CA ILE A 138 -0.39 -13.34 61.53
C ILE A 138 0.60 -13.28 62.68
N THR A 139 0.47 -12.32 63.60
CA THR A 139 1.37 -12.25 64.76
C THR A 139 1.21 -13.43 65.70
N ASP A 140 -0.01 -13.94 65.88
CA ASP A 140 -0.28 -15.10 66.73
C ASP A 140 0.18 -16.41 66.06
N LEU A 141 0.06 -16.50 64.74
CA LEU A 141 0.65 -17.59 63.96
C LEU A 141 2.19 -17.57 64.06
N ALA A 142 2.81 -16.40 63.92
CA ALA A 142 4.26 -16.26 64.03
C ALA A 142 4.78 -16.66 65.42
N LYS A 143 4.10 -16.23 66.49
CA LYS A 143 4.40 -16.65 67.87
C LYS A 143 4.29 -18.16 68.04
N SER A 144 3.23 -18.76 67.48
CA SER A 144 3.00 -20.21 67.54
C SER A 144 4.10 -21.01 66.83
N LEU A 145 4.70 -20.44 65.77
CA LEU A 145 5.83 -21.01 65.04
C LEU A 145 7.20 -20.68 65.66
N GLY A 146 7.25 -19.94 66.78
CA GLY A 146 8.48 -19.50 67.43
C GLY A 146 9.26 -18.41 66.68
N VAL A 147 8.62 -17.74 65.71
CA VAL A 147 9.24 -16.67 64.92
C VAL A 147 8.94 -15.32 65.56
N LYS A 148 10.00 -14.53 65.81
CA LYS A 148 9.86 -13.17 66.34
C LYS A 148 9.54 -12.20 65.19
N ILE A 149 8.26 -11.84 65.04
CA ILE A 149 7.77 -10.81 64.10
C ILE A 149 7.03 -9.74 64.91
N ASP A 150 7.42 -8.47 64.75
CA ASP A 150 6.68 -7.33 65.28
C ASP A 150 5.69 -6.81 64.22
N VAL A 151 4.60 -6.17 64.65
CA VAL A 151 3.62 -5.53 63.76
C VAL A 151 4.29 -4.50 62.84
N LYS A 152 5.38 -3.88 63.31
CA LYS A 152 6.18 -2.92 62.53
C LYS A 152 6.90 -3.56 61.35
N ASP A 153 7.15 -4.86 61.38
CA ASP A 153 7.81 -5.59 60.30
C ASP A 153 6.83 -5.95 59.16
N ILE A 154 5.53 -5.87 59.44
CA ILE A 154 4.45 -6.11 58.51
C ILE A 154 4.14 -4.80 57.77
N TYR A 155 4.12 -4.84 56.44
CA TYR A 155 3.77 -3.67 55.63
C TYR A 155 2.25 -3.50 55.50
N ALA A 156 1.55 -4.58 55.16
CA ALA A 156 0.10 -4.63 55.03
C ALA A 156 -0.39 -6.07 55.18
N THR A 157 -1.63 -6.28 55.59
CA THR A 157 -2.24 -7.61 55.60
C THR A 157 -3.64 -7.52 55.03
N HIS A 158 -3.95 -8.40 54.09
CA HIS A 158 -5.28 -8.46 53.49
C HIS A 158 -5.60 -9.86 53.00
N ARG A 159 -6.89 -10.19 52.94
CA ARG A 159 -7.38 -11.39 52.29
C ARG A 159 -7.32 -11.22 50.78
N LEU A 160 -6.91 -12.27 50.09
CA LEU A 160 -6.98 -12.35 48.64
C LEU A 160 -8.41 -12.70 48.21
N PRO A 161 -9.00 -11.94 47.27
CA PRO A 161 -10.30 -12.29 46.72
C PRO A 161 -10.20 -13.59 45.92
N VAL A 162 -10.97 -14.60 46.31
CA VAL A 162 -11.03 -15.90 45.63
C VAL A 162 -12.28 -15.94 44.74
N ARG A 163 -12.18 -16.53 43.54
CA ARG A 163 -13.29 -16.63 42.58
C ARG A 163 -14.45 -17.50 43.07
N ARG A 164 -14.20 -18.36 44.05
CA ARG A 164 -15.22 -19.13 44.77
C ARG A 164 -15.26 -18.59 46.19
N ILE A 165 -16.45 -18.39 46.73
CA ILE A 165 -16.64 -18.07 48.15
C ILE A 165 -16.46 -19.38 48.91
N ASP A 166 -15.21 -19.85 49.01
CA ASP A 166 -14.83 -20.84 49.99
C ASP A 166 -14.57 -20.15 51.33
N SER A 167 -14.72 -20.88 52.43
CA SER A 167 -14.55 -20.34 53.78
C SER A 167 -13.09 -20.02 54.11
N THR A 168 -12.15 -20.17 53.16
CA THR A 168 -10.70 -20.18 53.39
C THR A 168 -9.96 -19.30 52.37
N GLN A 169 -10.16 -17.99 52.45
CA GLN A 169 -9.44 -17.04 51.60
C GLN A 169 -7.98 -16.87 52.10
N PRO A 170 -6.95 -16.89 51.23
CA PRO A 170 -5.57 -16.72 51.67
C PRO A 170 -5.29 -15.30 52.18
N ILE A 171 -4.36 -15.15 53.12
CA ILE A 171 -3.85 -13.84 53.57
C ILE A 171 -2.51 -13.56 52.89
N ILE A 172 -2.35 -12.36 52.32
CA ILE A 172 -1.04 -11.82 51.91
C ILE A 172 -0.49 -10.92 53.01
N SER A 173 0.79 -11.10 53.33
CA SER A 173 1.56 -10.22 54.23
C SER A 173 2.91 -9.85 53.60
N PRO A 174 3.06 -8.63 53.02
CA PRO A 174 4.34 -8.12 52.56
C PRO A 174 5.20 -7.69 53.76
N ILE A 175 6.47 -8.10 53.77
CA ILE A 175 7.43 -7.78 54.86
C ILE A 175 8.25 -6.54 54.51
N ARG A 176 8.43 -5.63 55.49
CA ARG A 176 9.19 -4.37 55.31
C ARG A 176 10.68 -4.61 55.03
N ARG A 177 11.28 -3.76 54.18
CA ARG A 177 12.67 -3.94 53.69
C ARG A 177 13.76 -3.57 54.69
N ASP A 178 13.46 -2.70 55.64
CA ASP A 178 14.43 -1.97 56.47
C ASP A 178 14.87 -2.71 57.74
N ARG A 179 14.28 -3.87 58.06
CA ARG A 179 14.55 -4.59 59.32
C ARG A 179 14.92 -6.08 59.25
N VAL A 180 14.96 -6.70 58.07
CA VAL A 180 15.23 -8.15 57.91
C VAL A 180 16.71 -8.54 58.18
N GLY A 181 17.47 -7.76 58.94
CA GLY A 181 18.93 -7.91 59.04
C GLY A 181 19.61 -7.53 60.36
N LYS A 182 18.90 -7.51 61.50
CA LYS A 182 19.56 -7.32 62.81
C LYS A 182 18.94 -8.24 63.87
N GLY A 183 19.41 -9.48 63.91
CA GLY A 183 19.00 -10.46 64.91
C GLY A 183 19.91 -11.68 64.88
N GLY A 184 21.22 -11.47 65.02
CA GLY A 184 22.22 -12.53 65.18
C GLY A 184 23.37 -12.00 66.02
N GLY A 185 23.46 -12.50 67.25
CA GLY A 185 24.36 -12.07 68.33
C GLY A 185 23.72 -12.41 69.67
#